data_AF-A0A8H6X405-F1
#
_entry.id   AF-A0A8H6X405-F1
#
_cell.length_a   1.000
_cell.length_b   1.000
_cell.length_c   1.000
_cell.angle_alpha   90.00
_cell.angle_beta   90.00
_cell.angle_gamma   90.00
#
_symmetry.space_group_name_H-M   'P 1'
#
loop_
_entity.id
_entity.type
_entity.pdbx_description
1 polymer ?
#
loop_
_entity_poly.entity_id
_entity_poly.type
_entity_poly.pdbx_seq_one_letter_code
_entity_poly.pdbx_strand_id
1 'polypeptide(L)'
;MWFLSLLFGFGFVSSTQVNHTIDDASPLVTYRAVIDRNLTGFNSSLLNNGTVTFIPATEHDSPTISMNFTGTAIYVFVAYPAGHNESFTSGFSARIDGVPYGGWAATQTAPLVNHLAYHNTTMPNGPHNFVIQVQPEWELYFDYAVYTSGDPDPSLSSNSASPTNTSSVSASDTGKKFHVGAVVGGVIGGLILLALFLTPFLLRKRAKAKRNVPRPFVQGLNRRSSHDEEDKEVLPPPMDPFLLPSPSPARVKERVDLSLNIPNNSNVPRATMLSGTELSPSPLSTASDPTLLQMAEDLRRLRMSVQRLETDSDTQRPPAYGMSEAT
;
A
#
# COMPACT_ATOMS: atom_id res chain seq x y z
N MET A 1 55.59 20.32 15.14
CA MET A 1 54.46 19.41 15.45
C MET A 1 53.30 20.24 15.99
N TRP A 2 52.42 20.70 15.11
CA TRP A 2 51.17 21.40 15.44
C TRP A 2 50.13 20.89 14.43
N PHE A 3 49.39 19.84 14.79
CA PHE A 3 48.19 19.42 14.06
C PHE A 3 46.99 19.77 14.93
N LEU A 4 46.41 20.94 14.63
CA LEU A 4 45.22 21.47 15.26
C LEU A 4 44.03 20.58 14.85
N SER A 5 43.43 19.91 15.82
CA SER A 5 42.23 19.09 15.65
C SER A 5 41.01 19.96 15.38
N LEU A 6 40.63 20.12 14.11
CA LEU A 6 39.31 20.59 13.70
C LEU A 6 38.33 19.40 13.72
N LEU A 7 37.87 19.03 14.93
CA LEU A 7 36.64 18.26 15.07
C LEU A 7 35.47 19.24 14.84
N PHE A 8 35.03 19.37 13.59
CA PHE A 8 33.70 19.91 13.34
C PHE A 8 32.68 18.88 13.81
N GLY A 9 32.07 19.14 14.97
CA GLY A 9 30.90 18.43 15.43
C GLY A 9 29.73 18.71 14.47
N PHE A 10 29.52 17.82 13.51
CA PHE A 10 28.25 17.75 12.80
C PHE A 10 27.19 17.28 13.80
N GLY A 11 26.51 18.23 14.42
CA GLY A 11 25.29 17.95 15.16
C GLY A 11 24.25 17.46 14.17
N PHE A 12 23.98 16.17 14.17
CA PHE A 12 22.83 15.62 13.47
C PHE A 12 21.58 16.15 14.19
N VAL A 13 20.92 17.13 13.57
CA VAL A 13 19.57 17.52 13.98
C VAL A 13 18.66 16.37 13.60
N SER A 14 18.17 15.64 14.60
CA SER A 14 17.18 14.59 14.38
C SER A 14 15.84 15.29 14.12
N SER A 15 15.38 15.28 12.87
CA SER A 15 14.04 15.78 12.53
C SER A 15 13.00 14.79 13.07
N THR A 16 12.04 15.28 13.84
CA THR A 16 10.89 14.49 14.26
C THR A 16 9.89 14.42 13.10
N GLN A 17 9.61 13.20 12.64
CA GLN A 17 8.54 12.94 11.68
C GLN A 17 7.28 12.48 12.42
N VAL A 18 6.15 13.06 12.05
CA VAL A 18 4.83 12.71 12.61
C VAL A 18 3.93 12.24 11.48
N ASN A 19 3.28 11.09 11.68
CA ASN A 19 2.31 10.56 10.74
C ASN A 19 0.90 11.02 11.12
N HIS A 20 0.13 11.45 10.13
CA HIS A 20 -1.25 11.91 10.25
C HIS A 20 -2.14 11.07 9.36
N THR A 21 -3.28 10.63 9.89
CA THR A 21 -4.27 9.84 9.13
C THR A 21 -5.42 10.74 8.69
N ILE A 22 -5.78 10.68 7.42
CA ILE A 22 -6.96 11.30 6.81
C ILE A 22 -7.94 10.19 6.45
N ASP A 23 -8.98 10.05 7.26
CA ASP A 23 -10.09 9.12 7.07
C ASP A 23 -10.94 9.48 5.84
N ASP A 24 -11.57 8.51 5.17
CA ASP A 24 -12.47 8.77 4.04
C ASP A 24 -13.70 9.62 4.40
N ALA A 25 -14.16 9.56 5.65
CA ALA A 25 -15.22 10.42 6.15
C ALA A 25 -14.74 11.83 6.56
N SER A 26 -13.43 12.12 6.46
CA SER A 26 -12.85 13.40 6.87
C SER A 26 -13.33 14.57 6.00
N PRO A 27 -13.64 15.74 6.58
CA PRO A 27 -13.98 16.94 5.82
C PRO A 27 -12.79 17.49 5.00
N LEU A 28 -11.58 16.99 5.23
CA LEU A 28 -10.40 17.33 4.42
C LEU A 28 -10.38 16.61 3.06
N VAL A 29 -11.24 15.60 2.89
CA VAL A 29 -11.37 14.86 1.63
C VAL A 29 -12.55 15.43 0.84
N THR A 30 -12.28 15.86 -0.39
CA THR A 30 -13.30 16.32 -1.33
C THR A 30 -13.48 15.29 -2.43
N TYR A 31 -14.74 14.94 -2.69
CA TYR A 31 -15.11 13.99 -3.72
C TYR A 31 -15.87 14.71 -4.84
N ARG A 32 -15.49 14.43 -6.09
CA ARG A 32 -16.22 14.84 -7.28
C ARG A 32 -16.76 13.59 -7.97
N ALA A 33 -17.74 12.95 -7.35
CA ALA A 33 -18.34 11.70 -7.80
C ALA A 33 -19.73 11.49 -7.17
N VAL A 34 -20.50 10.56 -7.72
CA VAL A 34 -21.59 9.92 -6.96
C VAL A 34 -20.94 8.98 -5.95
N ILE A 35 -21.20 9.22 -4.67
CA ILE A 35 -20.61 8.44 -3.57
C ILE A 35 -21.67 7.50 -3.05
N ASP A 36 -21.34 6.21 -2.95
CA ASP A 36 -22.06 5.30 -2.07
C ASP A 36 -21.18 4.99 -0.85
N ARG A 37 -21.78 5.04 0.33
CA ARG A 37 -21.16 4.59 1.58
C ARG A 37 -21.70 3.23 2.01
N ASN A 38 -22.32 2.51 1.09
CA ASN A 38 -22.87 1.19 1.37
C ASN A 38 -21.76 0.19 1.69
N LEU A 39 -21.71 -0.21 2.97
CA LEU A 39 -20.74 -1.13 3.54
C LEU A 39 -21.07 -2.62 3.28
N THR A 40 -22.08 -2.93 2.46
CA THR A 40 -22.44 -4.32 2.18
C THR A 40 -21.25 -5.09 1.61
N GLY A 41 -20.83 -6.15 2.31
CA GLY A 41 -19.69 -6.98 1.93
C GLY A 41 -18.40 -6.65 2.69
N PHE A 42 -18.36 -5.60 3.50
CA PHE A 42 -17.24 -5.31 4.40
C PHE A 42 -17.53 -5.77 5.83
N ASN A 43 -16.51 -6.31 6.49
CA ASN A 43 -16.49 -6.36 7.95
C ASN A 43 -15.98 -5.01 8.45
N SER A 44 -16.88 -4.18 8.99
CA SER A 44 -16.54 -2.83 9.44
C SER A 44 -15.47 -2.79 10.53
N SER A 45 -15.26 -3.88 11.29
CA SER A 45 -14.18 -3.93 12.29
C SER A 45 -12.78 -3.94 11.67
N LEU A 46 -12.67 -4.20 10.36
CA LEU A 46 -11.40 -4.28 9.64
C LEU A 46 -11.08 -3.00 8.85
N LEU A 47 -12.04 -2.08 8.73
CA LEU A 47 -11.88 -0.79 8.06
C LEU A 47 -11.36 0.26 9.04
N ASN A 48 -10.67 1.28 8.53
CA ASN A 48 -10.30 2.41 9.38
C ASN A 48 -11.58 3.14 9.80
N ASN A 49 -11.79 3.28 11.12
CA ASN A 49 -13.00 3.91 11.68
C ASN A 49 -14.35 3.27 11.23
N GLY A 50 -14.32 2.08 10.62
CA GLY A 50 -15.51 1.37 10.17
C GLY A 50 -16.15 1.91 8.89
N THR A 51 -15.51 2.83 8.17
CA THR A 51 -16.04 3.42 6.94
C THR A 51 -15.17 3.12 5.73
N VAL A 52 -15.77 3.13 4.55
CA VAL A 52 -15.09 3.10 3.26
C VAL A 52 -15.96 3.85 2.27
N THR A 53 -15.30 4.58 1.36
CA THR A 53 -15.98 5.35 0.33
C THR A 53 -15.86 4.61 -0.99
N PHE A 54 -17.00 4.16 -1.51
CA PHE A 54 -17.09 3.54 -2.82
C PHE A 54 -17.28 4.60 -3.90
N ILE A 55 -16.44 4.49 -4.92
CA ILE A 55 -16.45 5.31 -6.12
C ILE A 55 -16.68 4.36 -7.29
N PRO A 56 -17.90 4.35 -7.86
CA PRO A 56 -18.24 3.45 -8.95
C PRO A 56 -17.49 3.82 -10.23
N ALA A 57 -17.30 2.82 -11.08
CA ALA A 57 -17.00 3.05 -12.49
C ALA A 57 -18.16 3.83 -13.12
N THR A 58 -17.90 5.06 -13.55
CA THR A 58 -18.91 5.89 -14.22
C THR A 58 -18.49 6.19 -15.64
N GLU A 59 -19.41 6.00 -16.58
CA GLU A 59 -19.17 6.15 -18.01
C GLU A 59 -18.83 7.60 -18.44
N HIS A 60 -19.18 8.61 -17.62
CA HIS A 60 -19.25 10.00 -18.11
C HIS A 60 -18.45 11.07 -17.37
N ASP A 61 -17.80 10.80 -16.24
CA ASP A 61 -16.90 11.75 -15.59
C ASP A 61 -15.84 10.95 -14.85
N SER A 62 -14.55 11.23 -15.04
CA SER A 62 -13.51 10.60 -14.21
C SER A 62 -13.69 11.06 -12.77
N PRO A 63 -14.14 10.19 -11.85
CA PRO A 63 -14.35 10.57 -10.46
C PRO A 63 -13.02 11.03 -9.84
N THR A 64 -13.05 12.07 -9.02
CA THR A 64 -11.83 12.53 -8.33
C THR A 64 -11.99 12.57 -6.81
N ILE A 65 -10.94 12.16 -6.11
CA ILE A 65 -10.73 12.41 -4.69
C ILE A 65 -9.61 13.44 -4.59
N SER A 66 -9.80 14.52 -3.84
CA SER A 66 -8.75 15.49 -3.55
C SER A 66 -8.61 15.76 -2.07
N MET A 67 -7.37 15.98 -1.62
CA MET A 67 -7.04 16.34 -0.25
C MET A 67 -5.81 17.24 -0.23
N ASN A 68 -5.80 18.21 0.68
CA ASN A 68 -4.64 19.07 0.92
C ASN A 68 -3.92 18.61 2.19
N PHE A 69 -2.59 18.52 2.15
CA PHE A 69 -1.78 18.13 3.30
C PHE A 69 -0.45 18.91 3.31
N THR A 70 0.24 18.94 4.45
CA THR A 70 1.58 19.52 4.57
C THR A 70 2.55 18.45 5.05
N GLY A 71 3.49 18.04 4.22
CA GLY A 71 4.39 16.95 4.59
C GLY A 71 5.42 16.57 3.53
N THR A 72 6.07 15.42 3.74
CA THR A 72 7.14 14.86 2.89
C THR A 72 6.76 13.52 2.27
N ALA A 73 5.70 12.88 2.79
CA ALA A 73 5.23 11.60 2.29
C ALA A 73 3.70 11.50 2.34
N ILE A 74 3.14 10.70 1.43
CA ILE A 74 1.73 10.29 1.44
C ILE A 74 1.62 8.80 1.09
N TYR A 75 0.68 8.12 1.73
CA TYR A 75 0.35 6.71 1.56
C TYR A 75 -1.17 6.60 1.42
N VAL A 76 -1.66 5.78 0.49
CA VAL A 76 -3.09 5.60 0.22
C VAL A 76 -3.45 4.15 0.43
N PHE A 77 -4.44 3.94 1.29
CA PHE A 77 -4.96 2.63 1.62
C PHE A 77 -6.37 2.47 1.04
N VAL A 78 -6.59 1.29 0.47
CA VAL A 78 -7.87 0.88 -0.13
C VAL A 78 -8.36 -0.40 0.55
N ALA A 79 -9.66 -0.65 0.43
CA ALA A 79 -10.29 -1.89 0.86
C ALA A 79 -11.05 -2.51 -0.32
N TYR A 80 -11.41 -3.79 -0.25
CA TYR A 80 -12.20 -4.50 -1.26
C TYR A 80 -13.21 -5.40 -0.55
N PRO A 81 -14.50 -5.33 -0.90
CA PRO A 81 -15.52 -6.08 -0.19
C PRO A 81 -15.45 -7.56 -0.55
N ALA A 82 -15.99 -8.40 0.34
CA ALA A 82 -16.28 -9.79 0.03
C ALA A 82 -17.59 -9.89 -0.77
N GLY A 83 -17.73 -10.95 -1.58
CA GLY A 83 -18.99 -11.25 -2.26
C GLY A 83 -19.19 -10.61 -3.63
N HIS A 84 -18.15 -10.00 -4.21
CA HIS A 84 -18.12 -9.80 -5.65
C HIS A 84 -17.97 -11.17 -6.32
N ASN A 85 -19.04 -11.60 -7.02
CA ASN A 85 -19.05 -12.89 -7.72
C ASN A 85 -18.19 -12.87 -8.99
N GLU A 86 -17.69 -11.69 -9.36
CA GLU A 86 -16.90 -11.45 -10.57
C GLU A 86 -15.62 -10.70 -10.21
N SER A 87 -14.55 -10.99 -10.95
CA SER A 87 -13.32 -10.21 -10.87
C SER A 87 -13.59 -8.79 -11.35
N PHE A 88 -13.33 -7.78 -10.51
CA PHE A 88 -13.41 -6.38 -10.91
C PHE A 88 -12.02 -5.76 -10.94
N THR A 89 -11.84 -4.78 -11.82
CA THR A 89 -10.61 -3.98 -11.90
C THR A 89 -10.80 -2.72 -11.08
N SER A 90 -9.94 -2.57 -10.08
CA SER A 90 -9.84 -1.34 -9.31
C SER A 90 -8.58 -0.60 -9.69
N GLY A 91 -8.64 0.72 -9.71
CA GLY A 91 -7.45 1.50 -9.95
C GLY A 91 -7.69 3.00 -9.99
N PHE A 92 -6.61 3.74 -10.08
CA PHE A 92 -6.61 5.18 -10.24
C PHE A 92 -5.28 5.70 -10.77
N SER A 93 -5.29 6.95 -11.21
CA SER A 93 -4.09 7.77 -11.41
C SER A 93 -3.94 8.80 -10.29
N ALA A 94 -2.72 9.11 -9.92
CA ALA A 94 -2.36 10.00 -8.82
C ALA A 94 -1.63 11.23 -9.35
N ARG A 95 -2.01 12.40 -8.83
CA ARG A 95 -1.36 13.68 -9.07
C ARG A 95 -1.04 14.37 -7.76
N ILE A 96 0.13 15.00 -7.70
CA ILE A 96 0.54 15.85 -6.58
C ILE A 96 0.90 17.19 -7.18
N ASP A 97 0.25 18.26 -6.71
CA ASP A 97 0.45 19.62 -7.19
C ASP A 97 0.24 19.76 -8.72
N GLY A 98 -0.72 18.99 -9.25
CA GLY A 98 -1.03 18.93 -10.68
C GLY A 98 -0.07 18.09 -11.53
N VAL A 99 1.04 17.60 -10.95
CA VAL A 99 2.03 16.75 -11.63
C VAL A 99 1.62 15.28 -11.50
N PRO A 100 1.61 14.49 -12.58
CA PRO A 100 1.30 13.05 -12.51
C PRO A 100 2.45 12.28 -11.84
N TYR A 101 2.11 11.44 -10.86
CA TYR A 101 3.05 10.57 -10.14
C TYR A 101 2.74 9.08 -10.33
N GLY A 102 2.06 8.73 -11.43
CA GLY A 102 1.68 7.36 -11.75
C GLY A 102 0.29 7.01 -11.23
N GLY A 103 0.09 5.76 -10.87
CA GLY A 103 -1.20 5.23 -10.46
C GLY A 103 -1.09 3.79 -10.00
N TRP A 104 -2.21 3.21 -9.66
CA TRP A 104 -2.30 1.83 -9.25
C TRP A 104 -3.51 1.19 -9.93
N ALA A 105 -3.38 -0.07 -10.34
CA ALA A 105 -4.49 -0.84 -10.86
C ALA A 105 -4.27 -2.32 -10.50
N ALA A 106 -5.33 -2.98 -10.05
CA ALA A 106 -5.33 -4.42 -9.83
C ALA A 106 -6.71 -5.01 -10.07
N THR A 107 -6.71 -6.25 -10.57
CA THR A 107 -7.90 -7.09 -10.63
C THR A 107 -8.00 -7.88 -9.34
N GLN A 108 -9.12 -7.75 -8.62
CA GLN A 108 -9.32 -8.38 -7.33
C GLN A 108 -10.33 -9.52 -7.43
N THR A 109 -10.02 -10.63 -6.76
CA THR A 109 -10.87 -11.83 -6.67
C THR A 109 -11.22 -12.20 -5.23
N ALA A 110 -10.67 -11.48 -4.26
CA ALA A 110 -10.84 -11.73 -2.84
C ALA A 110 -10.93 -10.40 -2.06
N PRO A 111 -11.62 -10.39 -0.91
CA PRO A 111 -11.67 -9.22 -0.05
C PRO A 111 -10.27 -8.87 0.47
N LEU A 112 -9.99 -7.57 0.53
CA LEU A 112 -8.77 -7.04 1.13
C LEU A 112 -9.14 -5.81 1.96
N VAL A 113 -8.38 -5.54 3.00
CA VAL A 113 -8.56 -4.37 3.87
C VAL A 113 -7.18 -3.83 4.17
N ASN A 114 -7.04 -2.52 4.42
CA ASN A 114 -5.75 -1.90 4.69
C ASN A 114 -4.70 -2.27 3.60
N HIS A 115 -5.07 -2.19 2.33
CA HIS A 115 -4.16 -2.49 1.22
C HIS A 115 -3.50 -1.21 0.74
N LEU A 116 -2.16 -1.14 0.80
CA LEU A 116 -1.40 0.00 0.29
C LEU A 116 -1.45 0.02 -1.24
N ALA A 117 -2.24 0.92 -1.81
CA ALA A 117 -2.37 1.07 -3.26
C ALA A 117 -1.34 2.04 -3.83
N TYR A 118 -1.02 3.11 -3.10
CA TYR A 118 -0.10 4.14 -3.58
C TYR A 118 0.74 4.72 -2.44
N HIS A 119 1.96 5.12 -2.75
CA HIS A 119 2.77 5.94 -1.85
C HIS A 119 3.74 6.83 -2.62
N ASN A 120 4.11 7.96 -2.01
CA ASN A 120 5.20 8.81 -2.44
C ASN A 120 5.91 9.35 -1.20
N THR A 121 7.23 9.17 -1.12
CA THR A 121 8.05 9.55 0.05
C THR A 121 9.17 10.52 -0.31
N THR A 122 9.18 11.07 -1.52
CA THR A 122 10.28 11.90 -2.04
C THR A 122 9.85 13.34 -2.26
N MET A 123 8.83 13.79 -1.54
CA MET A 123 8.32 15.17 -1.64
C MET A 123 9.10 16.11 -0.70
N PRO A 124 9.41 17.33 -1.15
CA PRO A 124 9.91 18.38 -0.26
C PRO A 124 8.90 18.65 0.87
N ASN A 125 9.35 18.95 2.08
CA ASN A 125 8.42 19.30 3.16
C ASN A 125 7.68 20.60 2.80
N GLY A 126 6.37 20.53 2.61
CA GLY A 126 5.57 21.69 2.22
C GLY A 126 4.10 21.37 2.04
N PRO A 127 3.28 22.38 1.73
CA PRO A 127 1.88 22.19 1.39
C PRO A 127 1.76 21.53 0.01
N HIS A 128 0.90 20.53 -0.08
CA HIS A 128 0.64 19.72 -1.26
C HIS A 128 -0.87 19.53 -1.48
N ASN A 129 -1.25 19.46 -2.76
CA ASN A 129 -2.58 19.02 -3.18
C ASN A 129 -2.46 17.64 -3.85
N PHE A 130 -3.01 16.63 -3.20
CA PHE A 130 -3.09 15.28 -3.73
C PHE A 130 -4.43 15.02 -4.39
N VAL A 131 -4.40 14.52 -5.61
CA VAL A 131 -5.59 14.19 -6.40
C VAL A 131 -5.49 12.75 -6.92
N ILE A 132 -6.49 11.95 -6.59
CA ILE A 132 -6.75 10.64 -7.19
C ILE A 132 -7.80 10.84 -8.27
N GLN A 133 -7.56 10.31 -9.46
CA GLN A 133 -8.52 10.26 -10.56
C GLN A 133 -8.78 8.80 -10.94
N VAL A 134 -10.01 8.36 -10.72
CA VAL A 134 -10.49 7.02 -11.05
C VAL A 134 -10.84 6.98 -12.54
N GLN A 135 -10.48 5.89 -13.23
CA GLN A 135 -10.78 5.73 -14.66
C GLN A 135 -12.24 5.31 -14.87
N PRO A 136 -12.86 5.61 -16.03
CA PRO A 136 -14.28 5.33 -16.27
C PRO A 136 -14.72 3.87 -16.09
N GLU A 137 -13.80 2.93 -16.26
CA GLU A 137 -14.04 1.48 -16.16
C GLU A 137 -13.57 0.87 -14.83
N TRP A 138 -13.02 1.69 -13.94
CA TRP A 138 -12.42 1.23 -12.70
C TRP A 138 -13.26 1.64 -11.50
N GLU A 139 -13.33 0.76 -10.53
CA GLU A 139 -13.92 1.05 -9.23
C GLU A 139 -12.83 1.42 -8.22
N LEU A 140 -13.16 2.23 -7.22
CA LEU A 140 -12.26 2.50 -6.11
C LEU A 140 -13.01 2.47 -4.79
N TYR A 141 -12.42 1.82 -3.80
CA TYR A 141 -12.91 1.71 -2.43
C TYR A 141 -11.85 2.35 -1.54
N PHE A 142 -11.93 3.67 -1.39
CA PHE A 142 -10.98 4.45 -0.64
C PHE A 142 -11.29 4.37 0.87
N ASP A 143 -10.30 3.98 1.67
CA ASP A 143 -10.43 3.77 3.12
C ASP A 143 -9.79 4.93 3.89
N TYR A 144 -8.49 5.15 3.72
CA TYR A 144 -7.81 6.32 4.31
C TYR A 144 -6.50 6.64 3.59
N ALA A 145 -5.98 7.83 3.87
CA ALA A 145 -4.62 8.21 3.53
C ALA A 145 -3.81 8.49 4.81
N VAL A 146 -2.50 8.28 4.74
CA VAL A 146 -1.55 8.70 5.78
C VAL A 146 -0.56 9.65 5.14
N TYR A 147 -0.28 10.80 5.77
CA TYR A 147 0.81 11.66 5.35
C TYR A 147 1.79 11.88 6.49
N THR A 148 3.06 12.10 6.14
CA THR A 148 4.11 12.37 7.12
C THR A 148 4.47 13.84 7.07
N SER A 149 4.34 14.56 8.18
CA SER A 149 4.88 15.91 8.34
C SER A 149 6.26 15.85 8.97
N GLY A 150 7.24 16.53 8.38
CA GLY A 150 8.50 16.81 9.05
C GLY A 150 8.43 18.14 9.78
N ASP A 151 9.27 18.32 10.80
CA ASP A 151 9.53 19.66 11.32
C ASP A 151 9.92 20.60 10.15
N PRO A 152 9.38 21.83 10.09
CA PRO A 152 9.86 22.80 9.13
C PRO A 152 11.36 22.94 9.37
N ASP A 153 12.17 22.63 8.36
CA ASP A 153 13.62 22.76 8.47
C ASP A 153 13.92 24.22 8.86
N PRO A 154 14.46 24.49 10.06
CA PRO A 154 14.68 25.86 10.53
C PRO A 154 15.65 26.63 9.63
N SER A 155 16.35 25.95 8.71
CA SER A 155 17.25 26.58 7.75
C SER A 155 16.56 27.23 6.54
N LEU A 156 15.25 26.99 6.32
CA LEU A 156 14.51 27.55 5.16
C LEU A 156 13.50 28.65 5.51
N SER A 157 13.36 29.04 6.78
CA SER A 157 12.43 30.09 7.24
C SER A 157 12.83 31.54 6.88
N SER A 158 13.58 31.77 5.80
CA SER A 158 13.86 33.14 5.31
C SER A 158 12.97 33.49 4.10
N ASN A 159 12.12 34.50 4.30
CA ASN A 159 11.37 35.27 3.30
C ASN A 159 10.07 34.66 2.75
N SER A 160 9.09 34.40 3.62
CA SER A 160 7.69 34.54 3.21
C SER A 160 7.28 36.01 3.34
N ALA A 161 7.53 36.79 2.29
CA ALA A 161 6.90 38.10 2.13
C ALA A 161 5.42 37.86 1.82
N SER A 162 4.53 38.51 2.58
CA SER A 162 3.08 38.48 2.38
C SER A 162 2.73 38.81 0.92
N PRO A 163 1.94 37.98 0.22
CA PRO A 163 1.55 38.29 -1.15
C PRO A 163 0.52 39.42 -1.14
N THR A 164 0.96 40.63 -1.43
CA THR A 164 0.08 41.71 -1.86
C THR A 164 -0.44 41.36 -3.25
N ASN A 165 -1.73 41.00 -3.33
CA ASN A 165 -2.46 40.77 -4.56
C ASN A 165 -2.27 41.97 -5.52
N THR A 166 -1.42 41.78 -6.54
CA THR A 166 -1.33 42.71 -7.66
C THR A 166 -1.34 41.88 -8.94
N SER A 167 -2.47 41.96 -9.63
CA SER A 167 -2.70 41.34 -10.93
C SER A 167 -1.77 41.98 -11.98
N SER A 168 -0.79 41.26 -12.49
CA SER A 168 -0.25 41.52 -13.82
C SER A 168 0.56 40.34 -14.35
N VAL A 169 0.13 39.89 -15.53
CA VAL A 169 0.76 38.96 -16.47
C VAL A 169 2.22 39.32 -16.72
N SER A 170 3.14 38.36 -16.53
CA SER A 170 4.39 38.23 -17.30
C SER A 170 5.02 36.87 -17.02
N ALA A 171 5.06 36.03 -18.05
CA ALA A 171 5.78 34.76 -18.05
C ALA A 171 7.28 35.03 -17.96
N SER A 172 7.92 34.60 -16.87
CA SER A 172 9.37 34.57 -16.71
C SER A 172 9.74 33.14 -16.35
N ASP A 173 10.18 32.40 -17.36
CA ASP A 173 10.67 31.03 -17.28
C ASP A 173 12.05 31.03 -16.59
N THR A 174 12.05 30.98 -15.25
CA THR A 174 13.28 30.78 -14.48
C THR A 174 13.58 29.29 -14.40
N GLY A 175 14.33 28.80 -15.39
CA GLY A 175 14.85 27.44 -15.42
C GLY A 175 15.58 27.08 -14.12
N LYS A 176 15.00 26.16 -13.35
CA LYS A 176 15.59 25.61 -12.12
C LYS A 176 16.88 24.87 -12.49
N LYS A 177 18.03 25.48 -12.21
CA LYS A 177 19.34 24.84 -12.41
C LYS A 177 19.51 23.76 -11.34
N PHE A 178 19.41 22.50 -11.75
CA PHE A 178 19.66 21.36 -10.86
C PHE A 178 21.12 21.40 -10.36
N HIS A 179 21.32 21.32 -9.04
CA HIS A 179 22.64 21.28 -8.41
C HIS A 179 23.27 19.89 -8.54
N VAL A 180 23.59 19.49 -9.77
CA VAL A 180 24.19 18.18 -10.10
C VAL A 180 25.49 17.94 -9.31
N GLY A 181 26.26 18.99 -9.00
CA GLY A 181 27.51 18.89 -8.27
C GLY A 181 27.39 18.28 -6.86
N ALA A 182 26.29 18.55 -6.14
CA ALA A 182 26.11 18.03 -4.78
C ALA A 182 25.85 16.51 -4.77
N VAL A 183 25.07 16.03 -5.74
CA VAL A 183 24.75 14.61 -5.88
C VAL A 183 25.99 13.81 -6.28
N VAL A 184 26.76 14.32 -7.26
CA VAL A 184 27.98 13.62 -7.73
C VAL A 184 29.07 13.58 -6.65
N GLY A 185 29.20 14.64 -5.85
CA GLY A 185 30.15 14.68 -4.73
C GLY A 185 29.85 13.63 -3.65
N GLY A 186 28.57 13.41 -3.33
CA GLY A 186 28.15 12.41 -2.36
C GLY A 186 28.47 10.98 -2.78
N VAL A 187 28.21 10.63 -4.05
CA VAL A 187 28.45 9.26 -4.56
C VAL A 187 29.95 8.93 -4.58
N ILE A 188 30.79 9.86 -5.07
CA ILE A 188 32.25 9.64 -5.12
C ILE A 188 32.82 9.52 -3.70
N GLY A 189 32.38 10.39 -2.78
CA GLY A 189 32.80 10.31 -1.37
C GLY A 189 32.38 8.99 -0.71
N GLY A 190 31.14 8.55 -0.94
CA GLY A 190 30.60 7.30 -0.41
C GLY A 190 31.36 6.07 -0.91
N LEU A 191 31.71 6.01 -2.20
CA LEU A 191 32.46 4.89 -2.77
C LEU A 191 33.87 4.76 -2.20
N ILE A 192 34.56 5.89 -1.98
CA ILE A 192 35.90 5.91 -1.38
C ILE A 192 35.84 5.44 0.08
N LEU A 193 34.85 5.93 0.84
CA LEU A 193 34.68 5.58 2.25
C LEU A 193 34.28 4.10 2.39
N LEU A 194 33.38 3.61 1.53
CA LEU A 194 32.96 2.21 1.50
C LEU A 194 34.15 1.28 1.17
N ALA A 195 34.98 1.62 0.19
CA ALA A 195 36.18 0.85 -0.14
C ALA A 195 37.15 0.77 1.05
N LEU A 196 37.31 1.87 1.80
CA LEU A 196 38.20 1.92 2.96
C LEU A 196 37.73 1.01 4.11
N PHE A 197 36.41 0.84 4.29
CA PHE A 197 35.83 -0.06 5.29
C PHE A 197 35.77 -1.53 4.84
N LEU A 198 35.43 -1.81 3.57
CA LEU A 198 35.32 -3.19 3.09
C LEU A 198 36.68 -3.87 2.90
N THR A 199 37.72 -3.12 2.51
CA THR A 199 39.06 -3.68 2.28
C THR A 199 39.61 -4.47 3.48
N PRO A 200 39.67 -3.94 4.72
CA PRO A 200 40.15 -4.70 5.87
C PRO A 200 39.25 -5.89 6.23
N PHE A 201 37.93 -5.77 6.01
CA PHE A 201 36.98 -6.85 6.27
C PHE A 201 37.21 -8.05 5.34
N LEU A 202 37.42 -7.79 4.04
CA LEU A 202 37.70 -8.83 3.05
C LEU A 202 39.06 -9.48 3.25
N LEU A 203 40.08 -8.71 3.65
CA LEU A 203 41.40 -9.26 4.00
C LEU A 203 41.34 -10.18 5.24
N ARG A 204 40.53 -9.81 6.27
CA ARG A 204 40.29 -10.68 7.43
C ARG A 204 39.54 -11.95 7.07
N LYS A 205 38.56 -11.89 6.16
CA LYS A 205 37.82 -13.07 5.69
C LYS A 205 38.74 -14.04 4.94
N ARG A 206 39.64 -13.52 4.09
CA ARG A 206 40.63 -14.34 3.37
C ARG A 206 41.68 -14.98 4.27
N ALA A 207 42.08 -14.32 5.37
CA ALA A 207 43.06 -14.89 6.30
C ALA A 207 42.56 -16.17 7.01
N LYS A 208 41.24 -16.32 7.20
CA LYS A 208 40.66 -17.50 7.87
C LYS A 208 40.58 -18.75 6.96
N ALA A 209 40.59 -18.57 5.64
CA ALA A 209 40.47 -19.68 4.69
C ALA A 209 41.73 -20.56 4.55
N LYS A 210 42.87 -20.14 5.12
CA LYS A 210 44.16 -20.86 4.99
C LYS A 210 44.47 -21.82 6.15
N ARG A 211 43.54 -22.08 7.08
CA ARG A 211 43.77 -22.98 8.24
C ARG A 211 43.18 -24.38 8.14
N ASN A 212 42.49 -24.71 7.05
CA ASN A 212 41.97 -26.06 6.85
C ASN A 212 42.86 -26.83 5.86
N VAL A 213 44.08 -27.17 6.30
CA VAL A 213 44.81 -28.29 5.71
C VAL A 213 44.13 -29.56 6.25
N PRO A 214 43.54 -30.41 5.39
CA PRO A 214 42.93 -31.66 5.82
C PRO A 214 43.99 -32.51 6.53
N ARG A 215 43.79 -32.81 7.82
CA ARG A 215 44.56 -33.88 8.44
C ARG A 215 44.06 -35.21 7.88
N PRO A 216 44.95 -36.12 7.49
CA PRO A 216 44.56 -37.42 6.98
C PRO A 216 43.72 -38.15 8.03
N PHE A 217 42.53 -38.54 7.58
CA PHE A 217 41.48 -39.24 8.31
C PHE A 217 41.97 -40.63 8.72
N VAL A 218 42.15 -40.87 10.02
CA VAL A 218 42.28 -42.22 10.57
C VAL A 218 40.89 -42.73 10.86
N GLN A 219 40.50 -43.78 10.12
CA GLN A 219 39.28 -44.56 10.29
C GLN A 219 39.12 -45.05 11.74
N GLY A 220 37.94 -44.80 12.31
CA GLY A 220 37.48 -45.40 13.56
C GLY A 220 36.01 -45.77 13.42
N LEU A 221 35.76 -47.00 13.00
CA LEU A 221 34.46 -47.65 12.94
C LEU A 221 33.87 -47.76 14.37
N ASN A 222 32.74 -47.11 14.66
CA ASN A 222 31.79 -47.69 15.63
C ASN A 222 30.40 -47.01 15.65
N ARG A 223 29.39 -47.85 15.85
CA ARG A 223 28.15 -47.59 16.61
C ARG A 223 26.83 -47.29 15.87
N ARG A 224 26.33 -48.38 15.26
CA ARG A 224 25.02 -49.04 15.48
C ARG A 224 24.15 -48.53 16.65
N SER A 225 22.87 -48.20 16.38
CA SER A 225 21.64 -48.45 17.19
C SER A 225 20.48 -47.68 16.55
N SER A 226 19.60 -48.26 15.73
CA SER A 226 18.33 -48.93 16.09
C SER A 226 17.48 -48.19 17.13
N HIS A 227 16.41 -47.52 16.68
CA HIS A 227 15.20 -47.33 17.47
C HIS A 227 13.98 -47.25 16.54
N ASP A 228 13.18 -48.32 16.57
CA ASP A 228 11.86 -48.46 15.99
C ASP A 228 10.81 -47.83 16.94
N GLU A 229 9.95 -46.95 16.42
CA GLU A 229 8.62 -46.61 16.97
C GLU A 229 7.71 -46.40 15.74
N GLU A 230 6.92 -47.39 15.34
CA GLU A 230 5.54 -47.67 15.78
C GLU A 230 4.52 -46.66 15.21
N ASP A 231 4.26 -46.81 13.90
CA ASP A 231 3.15 -46.21 13.18
C ASP A 231 1.81 -46.80 13.69
N LYS A 232 1.03 -46.00 14.41
CA LYS A 232 -0.39 -46.30 14.69
C LYS A 232 -1.27 -45.64 13.63
N GLU A 233 -1.72 -46.48 12.70
CA GLU A 233 -2.76 -46.20 11.72
C GLU A 233 -4.09 -45.88 12.44
N VAL A 234 -4.45 -44.60 12.49
CA VAL A 234 -5.75 -44.13 12.99
C VAL A 234 -6.75 -44.22 11.84
N LEU A 235 -7.66 -45.19 11.91
CA LEU A 235 -8.75 -45.35 10.95
C LEU A 235 -9.74 -44.17 11.03
N PRO A 236 -10.23 -43.64 9.90
CA PRO A 236 -11.29 -42.63 9.91
C PRO A 236 -12.61 -43.23 10.41
N PRO A 237 -13.45 -42.43 11.10
CA PRO A 237 -14.74 -42.89 11.61
C PRO A 237 -15.72 -43.25 10.47
N PRO A 238 -16.63 -44.21 10.70
CA PRO A 238 -17.62 -44.63 9.72
C PRO A 238 -18.61 -43.49 9.41
N MET A 239 -18.78 -43.18 8.11
CA MET A 239 -19.80 -42.25 7.65
C MET A 239 -21.18 -42.91 7.69
N ASP A 240 -22.15 -42.20 8.28
CA ASP A 240 -23.53 -42.63 8.46
C ASP A 240 -24.36 -42.31 7.19
N PRO A 241 -24.88 -43.31 6.45
CA PRO A 241 -25.43 -43.10 5.10
C PRO A 241 -26.88 -42.60 5.03
N PHE A 242 -27.49 -42.10 6.12
CA PHE A 242 -28.94 -41.79 6.15
C PHE A 242 -29.35 -40.43 6.73
N LEU A 243 -28.55 -39.37 6.55
CA LEU A 243 -29.01 -38.00 6.80
C LEU A 243 -29.58 -37.39 5.52
N LEU A 244 -30.89 -37.56 5.33
CA LEU A 244 -31.68 -36.82 4.35
C LEU A 244 -31.66 -35.31 4.71
N PRO A 245 -31.38 -34.41 3.75
CA PRO A 245 -31.50 -32.98 3.99
C PRO A 245 -32.95 -32.61 4.25
N SER A 246 -33.20 -31.94 5.38
CA SER A 246 -34.50 -31.34 5.69
C SER A 246 -34.88 -30.32 4.61
N PRO A 247 -36.13 -30.31 4.12
CA PRO A 247 -36.57 -29.33 3.13
C PRO A 247 -36.58 -27.92 3.73
N SER A 248 -35.76 -27.06 3.14
CA SER A 248 -35.71 -25.62 3.44
C SER A 248 -37.10 -24.99 3.20
N PRO A 249 -37.66 -24.22 4.15
CA PRO A 249 -38.94 -23.56 3.95
C PRO A 249 -38.84 -22.50 2.85
N ALA A 250 -39.72 -22.63 1.86
CA ALA A 250 -39.87 -21.75 0.72
C ALA A 250 -39.98 -20.28 1.17
N ARG A 251 -38.98 -19.47 0.79
CA ARG A 251 -39.01 -18.02 0.96
C ARG A 251 -39.99 -17.44 -0.07
N VAL A 252 -41.14 -17.00 0.44
CA VAL A 252 -42.17 -16.24 -0.26
C VAL A 252 -41.53 -15.04 -0.97
N LYS A 253 -41.68 -15.00 -2.30
CA LYS A 253 -41.23 -13.91 -3.16
C LYS A 253 -42.35 -12.88 -3.20
N GLU A 254 -42.31 -11.92 -2.28
CA GLU A 254 -43.21 -10.77 -2.30
C GLU A 254 -42.78 -9.84 -3.44
N ARG A 255 -43.61 -9.80 -4.48
CA ARG A 255 -43.45 -8.99 -5.68
C ARG A 255 -44.04 -7.61 -5.37
N VAL A 256 -43.20 -6.66 -5.00
CA VAL A 256 -43.58 -5.25 -4.92
C VAL A 256 -43.30 -4.63 -6.28
N ASP A 257 -44.36 -4.41 -7.05
CA ASP A 257 -44.34 -3.65 -8.30
C ASP A 257 -44.10 -2.17 -7.97
N LEU A 258 -42.87 -1.68 -8.17
CA LEU A 258 -42.55 -0.25 -8.20
C LEU A 258 -42.56 0.23 -9.65
N SER A 259 -43.71 0.73 -10.08
CA SER A 259 -43.87 1.50 -11.31
C SER A 259 -43.19 2.86 -11.18
N LEU A 260 -41.93 2.97 -11.63
CA LEU A 260 -41.23 4.25 -11.76
C LEU A 260 -41.61 4.92 -13.08
N ASN A 261 -42.33 6.03 -12.95
CA ASN A 261 -42.74 6.96 -13.99
C ASN A 261 -41.52 7.78 -14.45
N ILE A 262 -40.98 7.51 -15.64
CA ILE A 262 -39.87 8.27 -16.24
C ILE A 262 -40.45 9.25 -17.27
N PRO A 263 -40.31 10.58 -17.10
CA PRO A 263 -40.64 11.54 -18.14
C PRO A 263 -39.58 11.52 -19.25
N ASN A 264 -40.07 11.24 -20.45
CA ASN A 264 -39.36 11.26 -21.71
C ASN A 264 -39.00 12.71 -22.09
N ASN A 265 -37.71 13.08 -22.07
CA ASN A 265 -37.24 14.35 -22.64
C ASN A 265 -36.17 14.06 -23.69
N SER A 266 -36.62 13.95 -24.94
CA SER A 266 -35.78 13.87 -26.13
C SER A 266 -35.33 15.27 -26.54
N ASN A 267 -34.04 15.59 -26.38
CA ASN A 267 -33.36 16.62 -27.15
C ASN A 267 -31.86 16.31 -27.21
N VAL A 268 -31.43 15.69 -28.30
CA VAL A 268 -30.02 15.48 -28.65
C VAL A 268 -29.72 16.21 -29.94
N PRO A 269 -28.73 17.12 -29.98
CA PRO A 269 -28.06 17.48 -31.21
C PRO A 269 -26.85 16.58 -31.48
N ARG A 270 -26.94 15.95 -32.65
CA ARG A 270 -25.94 15.25 -33.47
C ARG A 270 -24.52 15.82 -33.37
N ALA A 271 -23.57 15.00 -32.89
CA ALA A 271 -22.14 15.31 -32.91
C ALA A 271 -21.47 14.85 -34.23
N THR A 272 -20.62 15.72 -34.75
CA THR A 272 -19.82 15.57 -35.97
C THR A 272 -18.55 14.77 -35.65
N MET A 273 -18.27 13.76 -36.48
CA MET A 273 -17.04 12.96 -36.40
C MET A 273 -15.82 13.77 -36.82
N LEU A 274 -14.74 13.72 -36.04
CA LEU A 274 -13.39 14.10 -36.47
C LEU A 274 -12.36 13.11 -35.93
N SER A 275 -11.73 12.46 -36.90
CA SER A 275 -10.62 11.49 -36.82
C SER A 275 -9.32 12.18 -36.40
N GLY A 276 -8.52 11.54 -35.54
CA GLY A 276 -7.21 12.07 -35.14
C GLY A 276 -6.32 11.08 -34.39
N THR A 277 -5.48 10.36 -35.14
CA THR A 277 -4.11 9.90 -34.84
C THR A 277 -3.82 9.17 -33.52
N GLU A 278 -3.72 7.83 -33.64
CA GLU A 278 -2.95 6.95 -32.76
C GLU A 278 -1.48 7.40 -32.63
N LEU A 279 -1.02 7.54 -31.38
CA LEU A 279 0.41 7.51 -31.04
C LEU A 279 0.66 6.34 -30.09
N SER A 280 1.50 5.43 -30.57
CA SER A 280 2.01 4.24 -29.90
C SER A 280 2.77 4.58 -28.60
N PRO A 281 2.45 3.96 -27.45
CA PRO A 281 3.23 4.13 -26.23
C PRO A 281 4.51 3.29 -26.26
N SER A 282 5.65 3.95 -26.04
CA SER A 282 6.95 3.32 -25.86
C SER A 282 7.06 2.63 -24.49
N PRO A 283 7.75 1.49 -24.38
CA PRO A 283 7.87 0.74 -23.13
C PRO A 283 8.78 1.47 -22.12
N LEU A 284 8.22 1.74 -20.93
CA LEU A 284 8.93 2.30 -19.80
C LEU A 284 9.79 1.22 -19.13
N SER A 285 11.11 1.41 -19.19
CA SER A 285 12.11 0.58 -18.50
C SER A 285 12.05 0.84 -16.99
N THR A 286 11.38 -0.04 -16.25
CA THR A 286 11.41 -0.06 -14.79
C THR A 286 12.74 -0.64 -14.33
N ALA A 287 13.67 0.23 -13.92
CA ALA A 287 14.88 -0.18 -13.24
C ALA A 287 14.50 -0.82 -11.90
N SER A 288 14.74 -2.12 -11.79
CA SER A 288 14.52 -2.95 -10.62
C SER A 288 15.47 -2.54 -9.48
N ASP A 289 14.96 -1.81 -8.49
CA ASP A 289 15.64 -1.65 -7.21
C ASP A 289 15.36 -2.91 -6.35
N PRO A 290 16.37 -3.78 -6.10
CA PRO A 290 16.17 -5.04 -5.40
C PRO A 290 15.80 -4.85 -3.92
N THR A 291 16.01 -3.65 -3.36
CA THR A 291 15.73 -3.38 -1.94
C THR A 291 14.25 -3.22 -1.63
N LEU A 292 13.49 -2.54 -2.51
CA LEU A 292 12.05 -2.38 -2.36
C LEU A 292 11.28 -3.70 -2.55
N LEU A 293 11.79 -4.56 -3.43
CA LEU A 293 11.19 -5.87 -3.69
C LEU A 293 11.35 -6.81 -2.50
N GLN A 294 12.49 -6.74 -1.80
CA GLN A 294 12.73 -7.50 -0.57
C GLN A 294 11.83 -7.02 0.59
N MET A 295 11.63 -5.71 0.72
CA MET A 295 10.80 -5.14 1.79
C MET A 295 9.31 -5.41 1.58
N ALA A 296 8.83 -5.40 0.33
CA ALA A 296 7.46 -5.79 0.00
C ALA A 296 7.18 -7.26 0.31
N GLU A 297 8.14 -8.15 0.05
CA GLU A 297 8.01 -9.58 0.36
C GLU A 297 8.08 -9.85 1.87
N ASP A 298 8.92 -9.13 2.61
CA ASP A 298 8.99 -9.24 4.08
C ASP A 298 7.68 -8.77 4.74
N LEU A 299 7.07 -7.68 4.24
CA LEU A 299 5.75 -7.23 4.71
C LEU A 299 4.65 -8.25 4.39
N ARG A 300 4.71 -8.89 3.22
CA ARG A 300 3.77 -9.96 2.84
C ARG A 300 3.89 -11.17 3.76
N ARG A 301 5.13 -11.57 4.12
CA ARG A 301 5.39 -12.67 5.06
C ARG A 301 4.91 -12.37 6.47
N LEU A 302 5.15 -11.14 6.94
CA LEU A 302 4.68 -10.71 8.26
C LEU A 302 3.16 -10.77 8.35
N ARG A 303 2.46 -10.29 7.31
CA ARG A 303 0.99 -10.33 7.26
C ARG A 303 0.42 -11.74 7.29
N MET A 304 1.03 -12.68 6.58
CA MET A 304 0.64 -14.10 6.60
C MET A 304 0.85 -14.74 7.98
N SER A 305 1.90 -14.34 8.70
CA SER A 305 2.15 -14.85 10.06
C SER A 305 1.13 -14.36 11.08
N VAL A 306 0.64 -13.13 10.94
CA VAL A 306 -0.38 -12.55 11.84
C VAL A 306 -1.73 -13.22 11.63
N GLN A 307 -2.16 -13.42 10.37
CA GLN A 307 -3.42 -14.11 10.08
C GLN A 307 -3.46 -15.54 10.62
N ARG A 308 -2.33 -16.25 10.61
CA ARG A 308 -2.23 -17.62 11.13
C ARG A 308 -2.39 -17.67 12.65
N LEU A 309 -1.93 -16.64 13.38
CA LEU A 309 -2.10 -16.56 14.83
C LEU A 309 -3.54 -16.25 15.24
N GLU A 310 -4.28 -15.49 14.42
CA GLU A 310 -5.70 -15.23 14.67
C GLU A 310 -6.56 -16.48 14.47
N THR A 311 -6.24 -17.33 13.47
CA THR A 311 -7.02 -18.55 13.19
C THR A 311 -6.88 -19.62 14.26
N ASP A 312 -5.73 -19.71 14.95
CA ASP A 312 -5.54 -20.68 16.04
C ASP A 312 -6.27 -20.27 17.33
N SER A 313 -6.62 -18.98 17.49
CA SER A 313 -7.27 -18.50 18.73
C SER A 313 -8.73 -18.95 18.88
N ASP A 314 -9.42 -19.27 17.78
CA ASP A 314 -10.83 -19.69 17.81
C ASP A 314 -11.02 -21.18 18.14
N THR A 315 -9.94 -21.98 18.14
CA THR A 315 -10.02 -23.42 18.43
C THR A 315 -9.95 -23.73 19.94
N GLN A 316 -9.75 -22.72 20.80
CA GLN A 316 -9.66 -22.87 22.25
C GLN A 316 -10.90 -22.39 23.03
N ARG A 317 -12.11 -22.43 22.44
CA ARG A 317 -13.33 -22.31 23.25
C ARG A 317 -13.60 -23.63 23.99
N PRO A 318 -13.57 -23.66 25.34
CA PRO A 318 -13.96 -24.85 26.09
C PRO A 318 -15.44 -25.16 25.84
N PRO A 319 -15.82 -26.46 25.77
CA PRO A 319 -17.21 -26.86 25.58
C PRO A 319 -18.06 -26.33 26.73
N ALA A 320 -19.17 -25.68 26.39
CA ALA A 320 -20.14 -25.18 27.35
C ALA A 320 -20.70 -26.34 28.18
N TYR A 321 -20.39 -26.34 29.48
CA TYR A 321 -20.97 -27.27 30.43
C TYR A 321 -22.46 -26.96 30.56
N GLY A 322 -23.31 -27.85 30.05
CA GLY A 322 -24.76 -27.78 30.22
C GLY A 322 -25.11 -27.96 31.70
N MET A 323 -25.70 -26.92 32.30
CA MET A 323 -26.41 -27.08 33.56
C MET A 323 -27.76 -27.71 33.27
N SER A 324 -27.92 -28.97 33.68
CA SER A 324 -29.21 -29.63 33.79
C SER A 324 -30.02 -28.96 34.91
N GLU A 325 -31.13 -28.33 34.54
CA GLU A 325 -32.18 -27.96 35.49
C GLU A 325 -32.77 -29.24 36.12
N ALA A 326 -32.73 -29.31 37.45
CA ALA A 326 -33.45 -30.31 38.22
C ALA A 326 -34.82 -29.73 38.60
N THR A 327 -35.87 -30.35 38.07
CA THR A 327 -37.25 -30.29 38.58
C THR A 327 -37.48 -31.32 39.66
#